data_AF-A0A2V5I7E5-F1
#
_entry.id   AF-A0A2V5I7E5-F1
#
_cell.length_a   1.000
_cell.length_b   1.000
_cell.length_c   1.000
_cell.angle_alpha   90.00
_cell.angle_beta   90.00
_cell.angle_gamma   90.00
#
_symmetry.space_group_name_H-M   'P 1'
#
loop_
_entity.id
_entity.type
_entity.pdbx_description
1 polymer ?
#
loop_
_entity_poly.entity_id
_entity_poly.type
_entity_poly.pdbx_seq_one_letter_code
_entity_poly.pdbx_strand_id
1 'polypeptide(L)'
;MQSLPQYTTDEVAGHKSKDDLWIAVRGKVYDVTEYVRDHPGGAEVLMDVAGLDATEAYEDVGHSEDADEILETYLIGTLKDARERVRPQTVRLIQSTSPAPPTTPRKAGSIMPIALTIFSIGGVAVTLYSGAYIHATVPVRWPALSELRSLLPSLQSPHALSTSGGFYTGFAAATGLATLVGSMVASKLSQMTQIKSGFTKYPPYIKCRPRIRSNPHLVKGFLDPKEYKGLPLIRKEELAPNVYRFVLQLPNPQEVIGLPIGQHVAIKANVDGKTVSRSYTPTSNNLDRGVLELVIKCYPEGLLTGRYLAHLEIGQEIQLRGPKGAMKYTPGLCKRIGMIAGGTGITPMYQLIRAICEDPTDLTEISLIYANRTEDDILLRRELDGFAQQYPRNLQIWYMLDTPPKAWAFGSGYVTAEIMKERLPASGPDTKVMLCGPPGMVNASKKALVSLGFQAPGAVAKMSDQIFCF
;
A
#
# COMPACT_ATOMS: atom_id res chain seq x y z
N MET A 1 -15.54 6.65 44.47
CA MET A 1 -14.39 7.36 43.88
C MET A 1 -13.72 8.11 45.02
N GLN A 2 -12.49 7.75 45.40
CA GLN A 2 -11.75 8.54 46.38
C GLN A 2 -11.54 9.93 45.79
N SER A 3 -11.85 10.98 46.56
CA SER A 3 -11.60 12.36 46.16
C SER A 3 -10.09 12.55 46.03
N LEU A 4 -9.62 12.85 44.82
CA LEU A 4 -8.22 13.19 44.59
C LEU A 4 -7.84 14.43 45.42
N PRO A 5 -6.64 14.48 46.01
CA PRO A 5 -6.15 15.66 46.71
C PRO A 5 -6.21 16.91 45.82
N GLN A 6 -6.55 18.06 46.43
CA GLN A 6 -6.51 19.35 45.74
C GLN A 6 -5.22 20.08 46.09
N TYR A 7 -4.51 20.52 45.06
CA TYR A 7 -3.27 21.29 45.17
C TYR A 7 -3.46 22.71 44.65
N THR A 8 -2.76 23.66 45.24
CA THR A 8 -2.68 25.05 44.79
C THR A 8 -1.53 25.24 43.80
N THR A 9 -1.56 26.31 43.01
CA THR A 9 -0.46 26.64 42.10
C THR A 9 0.86 26.89 42.84
N ASP A 10 0.79 27.44 44.05
CA ASP A 10 1.97 27.73 44.88
C ASP A 10 2.61 26.45 45.41
N GLU A 11 1.81 25.43 45.74
CA GLU A 11 2.32 24.11 46.12
C GLU A 11 3.03 23.44 44.94
N VAL A 12 2.43 23.46 43.74
CA VAL A 12 3.06 22.91 42.53
C VAL A 12 4.38 23.65 42.23
N ALA A 13 4.41 24.98 42.38
CA ALA A 13 5.60 25.80 42.16
C ALA A 13 6.77 25.49 43.12
N GLY A 14 6.51 24.80 44.23
CA GLY A 14 7.54 24.30 45.15
C GLY A 14 8.40 23.18 44.56
N HIS A 15 7.86 22.40 43.62
CA HIS A 15 8.45 21.18 43.08
C HIS A 15 9.05 21.43 41.68
N LYS A 16 10.22 22.09 41.65
CA LYS A 16 10.86 22.60 40.43
C LYS A 16 12.28 22.08 40.16
N SER A 17 12.69 21.01 40.83
CA SER A 17 14.06 20.48 40.76
C SER A 17 14.09 19.13 40.06
N LYS A 18 15.28 18.69 39.62
CA LYS A 18 15.42 17.44 38.87
C LYS A 18 14.99 16.19 39.65
N ASP A 19 15.16 16.21 40.96
CA ASP A 19 14.82 15.11 41.85
C ASP A 19 13.51 15.39 42.64
N ASP A 20 12.78 16.45 42.26
CA ASP A 20 11.48 16.83 42.81
C ASP A 20 10.74 17.77 41.83
N LEU A 21 10.00 17.19 40.88
CA LEU A 21 9.40 17.90 39.73
C LEU A 21 7.92 17.58 39.57
N TRP A 22 7.06 18.58 39.80
CA TRP A 22 5.63 18.49 39.52
C TRP A 22 5.24 19.39 38.36
N ILE A 23 4.20 18.99 37.64
CA ILE A 23 3.59 19.78 36.57
C ILE A 23 2.07 19.74 36.70
N ALA A 24 1.39 20.81 36.30
CA ALA A 24 -0.05 20.81 36.10
C ALA A 24 -0.38 20.72 34.61
N VAL A 25 -1.27 19.80 34.23
CA VAL A 25 -1.75 19.66 32.85
C VAL A 25 -3.26 19.43 32.88
N ARG A 26 -4.02 20.27 32.17
CA ARG A 26 -5.50 20.23 32.07
C ARG A 26 -6.17 20.21 33.44
N GLY A 27 -5.67 21.00 34.39
CA GLY A 27 -6.23 21.10 35.73
C GLY A 27 -5.95 19.92 36.66
N LYS A 28 -5.11 18.97 36.23
CA LYS A 28 -4.63 17.85 37.04
C LYS A 28 -3.15 18.06 37.38
N VAL A 29 -2.73 17.61 38.55
CA VAL A 29 -1.35 17.74 39.04
C VAL A 29 -0.66 16.38 39.00
N TYR A 30 0.55 16.37 38.46
CA TYR A 30 1.33 15.16 38.22
C TYR A 30 2.71 15.27 38.82
N ASP A 31 3.14 14.23 39.55
CA ASP A 31 4.52 14.07 40.01
C ASP A 31 5.31 13.28 38.98
N VAL A 32 6.08 13.99 38.16
CA VAL A 32 6.86 13.39 37.07
C VAL A 32 8.33 13.24 37.43
N THR A 33 8.69 13.36 38.71
CA THR A 33 10.08 13.30 39.22
C THR A 33 10.84 12.10 38.67
N GLU A 34 10.24 10.90 38.73
CA GLU A 34 10.87 9.68 38.24
C GLU A 34 10.84 9.56 36.71
N TYR A 35 9.94 10.28 36.05
CA TYR A 35 9.77 10.25 34.60
C TYR A 35 10.67 11.23 33.86
N VAL A 36 11.24 12.23 34.54
CA VAL A 36 12.13 13.25 33.95
C VAL A 36 13.19 12.63 33.05
N ARG A 37 13.80 11.52 33.47
CA ARG A 37 14.88 10.84 32.74
C ARG A 37 14.37 9.98 31.58
N ASP A 38 13.13 9.54 31.67
CA ASP A 38 12.45 8.67 30.71
C ASP A 38 11.66 9.47 29.65
N HIS A 39 11.56 10.79 29.80
CA HIS A 39 10.82 11.65 28.89
C HIS A 39 11.47 11.68 27.49
N PRO A 40 10.77 11.26 26.41
CA PRO A 40 11.34 11.16 25.06
C PRO A 40 11.84 12.50 24.49
N GLY A 41 11.29 13.63 24.95
CA GLY A 41 11.74 14.98 24.59
C GLY A 41 13.03 15.43 25.28
N GLY A 42 13.55 14.62 26.22
CA GLY A 42 14.66 14.96 27.10
C GLY A 42 14.18 15.54 28.44
N ALA A 43 15.10 15.58 29.41
CA ALA A 43 14.82 16.13 30.74
C ALA A 43 14.66 17.66 30.71
N GLU A 44 15.43 18.35 29.86
CA GLU A 44 15.48 19.82 29.81
C GLU A 44 14.10 20.44 29.52
N VAL A 45 13.32 19.83 28.61
CA VAL A 45 12.00 20.35 28.26
C VAL A 45 10.97 20.22 29.39
N LEU A 46 11.16 19.27 30.31
CA LEU A 46 10.33 19.17 31.51
C LEU A 46 10.80 20.15 32.59
N MET A 47 12.10 20.45 32.65
CA MET A 47 12.64 21.48 33.56
C MET A 47 12.10 22.87 33.23
N ASP A 48 11.90 23.18 31.94
CA ASP A 48 11.37 24.47 31.49
C ASP A 48 9.95 24.76 32.02
N VAL A 49 9.17 23.71 32.28
CA VAL A 49 7.78 23.79 32.77
C VAL A 49 7.61 23.29 34.21
N ALA A 50 8.73 23.08 34.92
CA ALA A 50 8.74 22.55 36.26
C ALA A 50 8.05 23.49 37.25
N GLY A 51 7.07 22.98 38.00
CA GLY A 51 6.28 23.74 38.94
C GLY A 51 5.25 24.69 38.30
N LEU A 52 4.96 24.55 37.01
CA LEU A 52 4.03 25.42 36.26
C LEU A 52 2.83 24.64 35.72
N ASP A 53 1.82 25.39 35.25
CA ASP A 53 0.78 24.85 34.37
C ASP A 53 1.35 24.67 32.96
N ALA A 54 1.74 23.43 32.68
CA ALA A 54 2.31 22.99 31.43
C ALA A 54 1.25 22.66 30.37
N THR A 55 -0.05 22.97 30.58
CA THR A 55 -1.11 22.61 29.63
C THR A 55 -0.84 23.11 28.22
N GLU A 56 -0.46 24.38 28.06
CA GLU A 56 -0.16 24.97 26.76
C GLU A 56 1.06 24.29 26.11
N ALA A 57 2.18 24.17 26.83
CA ALA A 57 3.37 23.48 26.35
C ALA A 57 3.07 22.01 25.98
N TYR A 58 2.25 21.32 26.75
CA TYR A 58 1.84 19.95 26.51
C TYR A 58 0.95 19.82 25.26
N GLU A 59 0.03 20.76 25.05
CA GLU A 59 -0.88 20.76 23.89
C GLU A 59 -0.20 21.24 22.60
N ASP A 60 0.70 22.22 22.69
CA ASP A 60 1.48 22.76 21.57
C ASP A 60 2.48 21.74 21.02
N VAL A 61 3.12 20.98 21.92
CA VAL A 61 3.93 19.83 21.55
C VAL A 61 3.06 18.70 20.99
N GLY A 62 1.79 18.66 21.35
CA GLY A 62 0.80 17.73 20.82
C GLY A 62 1.14 16.27 21.11
N HIS A 63 1.33 15.98 22.39
CA HIS A 63 1.57 14.62 22.87
C HIS A 63 0.52 13.61 22.35
N SER A 64 0.99 12.37 22.09
CA SER A 64 0.16 11.27 21.58
C SER A 64 -0.79 10.73 22.66
N GLU A 65 -1.78 9.92 22.25
CA GLU A 65 -2.67 9.23 23.20
C GLU A 65 -1.90 8.37 24.21
N ASP A 66 -0.80 7.73 23.78
CA ASP A 66 0.01 6.92 24.69
C ASP A 66 0.77 7.79 25.72
N ALA A 67 1.14 9.03 25.35
CA ALA A 67 1.70 9.99 26.29
C ALA A 67 0.67 10.48 27.31
N ASP A 68 -0.59 10.68 26.89
CA ASP A 68 -1.70 10.98 27.82
C ASP A 68 -1.89 9.84 28.83
N GLU A 69 -1.83 8.58 28.39
CA GLU A 69 -1.95 7.42 29.28
C GLU A 69 -0.77 7.27 30.24
N ILE A 70 0.46 7.57 29.80
CA ILE A 70 1.63 7.59 30.69
C ILE A 70 1.48 8.71 31.71
N LEU A 71 1.05 9.91 31.29
CA LEU A 71 0.83 11.04 32.17
C LEU A 71 -0.18 10.69 33.28
N GLU A 72 -1.25 9.98 32.96
CA GLU A 72 -2.24 9.52 33.95
C GLU A 72 -1.66 8.64 35.06
N THR A 73 -0.57 7.90 34.81
CA THR A 73 0.08 7.08 35.85
C THR A 73 0.78 7.89 36.94
N TYR A 74 1.11 9.15 36.65
CA TYR A 74 1.78 10.08 37.57
C TYR A 74 0.80 11.04 38.25
N LEU A 75 -0.51 10.82 38.11
CA LEU A 75 -1.55 11.68 38.66
C LEU A 75 -1.55 11.62 40.19
N ILE A 76 -1.27 12.74 40.84
CA ILE A 76 -1.32 12.86 42.30
C ILE A 76 -2.54 13.64 42.79
N GLY A 77 -3.14 14.50 41.96
CA GLY A 77 -4.32 15.26 42.35
C GLY A 77 -4.88 16.20 41.30
N THR A 78 -5.71 17.14 41.75
CA THR A 78 -6.35 18.17 40.91
C THR A 78 -5.97 19.57 41.38
N LEU A 79 -5.89 20.51 40.46
CA LEU A 79 -5.56 21.91 40.77
C LEU A 79 -6.83 22.65 41.24
N LYS A 80 -6.74 23.37 42.37
CA LYS A 80 -7.88 23.98 43.07
C LYS A 80 -8.68 25.01 42.25
N ASP A 81 -8.04 25.64 41.26
CA ASP A 81 -8.61 26.68 40.39
C ASP A 81 -8.53 26.34 38.89
N ALA A 82 -8.55 25.05 38.56
CA ALA A 82 -8.44 24.57 37.19
C ALA A 82 -9.54 25.14 36.25
N ARG A 83 -9.14 25.87 35.21
CA ARG A 83 -10.03 26.16 34.07
C ARG A 83 -10.13 24.90 33.21
N GLU A 84 -11.31 24.27 33.19
CA GLU A 84 -11.57 23.09 32.37
C GLU A 84 -11.59 23.48 30.88
N ARG A 85 -10.45 23.36 30.19
CA ARG A 85 -10.36 23.49 28.73
C ARG A 85 -10.55 22.12 28.10
N VAL A 86 -11.74 21.87 27.58
CA VAL A 86 -12.07 20.67 26.80
C VAL A 86 -11.54 20.83 25.37
N ARG A 87 -10.84 19.82 24.85
CA ARG A 87 -10.34 19.76 23.47
C ARG A 87 -11.49 20.03 22.47
N PRO A 88 -11.36 20.96 21.51
CA PRO A 88 -12.26 20.97 20.36
C PRO A 88 -12.03 19.69 19.55
N GLN A 89 -13.08 18.88 19.39
CA GLN A 89 -13.03 17.70 18.51
C GLN A 89 -12.67 18.16 17.09
N THR A 90 -11.65 17.55 16.51
CA THR A 90 -11.24 17.81 15.12
C THR A 90 -12.36 17.38 14.18
N VAL A 91 -13.13 18.36 13.71
CA VAL A 91 -14.08 18.16 12.62
C VAL A 91 -13.27 17.81 11.37
N ARG A 92 -13.41 16.57 10.90
CA ARG A 92 -12.92 16.15 9.59
C ARG A 92 -13.59 17.04 8.54
N LEU A 93 -12.85 18.00 7.99
CA LEU A 93 -13.23 18.68 6.76
C LEU A 93 -13.19 17.65 5.63
N ILE A 94 -14.35 17.09 5.31
CA ILE A 94 -14.57 16.36 4.06
C ILE A 94 -14.42 17.40 2.96
N GLN A 95 -13.22 17.48 2.36
CA GLN A 95 -12.99 18.29 1.19
C GLN A 95 -13.77 17.63 0.04
N SER A 96 -14.83 18.30 -0.42
CA SER A 96 -15.63 17.87 -1.56
C SER A 96 -14.76 17.93 -2.82
N THR A 97 -14.43 16.76 -3.38
CA THR A 97 -13.82 16.68 -4.71
C THR A 97 -14.84 17.07 -5.76
N SER A 98 -14.62 18.20 -6.46
CA SER A 98 -15.35 18.52 -7.69
C SER A 98 -15.09 17.47 -8.78
N PRO A 99 -16.08 17.12 -9.60
CA PRO A 99 -15.92 16.12 -10.66
C PRO A 99 -15.04 16.65 -11.80
N ALA A 100 -14.14 15.81 -12.31
CA ALA A 100 -13.40 16.07 -13.54
C ALA A 100 -14.34 16.13 -14.77
N PRO A 101 -14.03 16.95 -15.79
CA PRO A 101 -14.86 17.06 -16.98
C PRO A 101 -14.79 15.80 -17.88
N PRO A 102 -15.87 15.47 -18.61
CA PRO A 102 -15.93 14.27 -19.43
C PRO A 102 -15.07 14.37 -20.69
N THR A 103 -14.24 13.35 -20.91
CA THR A 103 -13.48 13.14 -22.14
C THR A 103 -14.41 12.71 -23.28
N THR A 104 -14.45 13.47 -24.37
CA THR A 104 -15.13 13.10 -25.62
C THR A 104 -14.27 12.16 -26.47
N PRO A 105 -14.82 11.10 -27.08
CA PRO A 105 -14.08 10.25 -27.99
C PRO A 105 -13.99 10.86 -29.40
N ARG A 106 -12.77 10.97 -29.92
CA ARG A 106 -12.45 11.35 -31.31
C ARG A 106 -12.92 10.25 -32.27
N LYS A 107 -13.77 10.58 -33.24
CA LYS A 107 -14.12 9.68 -34.37
C LYS A 107 -13.04 9.74 -35.45
N ALA A 108 -12.60 8.57 -35.91
CA ALA A 108 -11.68 8.38 -37.02
C ALA A 108 -12.33 8.78 -38.36
N GLY A 109 -11.53 9.38 -39.25
CA GLY A 109 -11.94 9.94 -40.53
C GLY A 109 -12.36 8.91 -41.56
N SER A 110 -13.39 9.28 -42.34
CA SER A 110 -13.84 8.59 -43.54
C SER A 110 -12.95 9.00 -44.72
N ILE A 111 -12.38 8.01 -45.42
CA ILE A 111 -11.67 8.20 -46.68
C ILE A 111 -12.51 7.53 -47.77
N MET A 112 -13.07 8.32 -48.68
CA MET A 112 -13.62 7.82 -49.95
C MET A 112 -12.49 7.33 -50.85
N PRO A 113 -12.78 6.39 -51.77
CA PRO A 113 -12.25 6.53 -53.12
C PRO A 113 -13.34 6.48 -54.19
N ILE A 114 -13.21 7.41 -55.12
CA ILE A 114 -13.95 7.48 -56.38
C ILE A 114 -13.23 6.62 -57.43
N ALA A 115 -14.04 5.94 -58.24
CA ALA A 115 -13.81 5.45 -59.61
C ALA A 115 -12.73 4.39 -59.87
N LEU A 116 -13.18 3.18 -60.25
CA LEU A 116 -13.08 2.63 -61.62
C LEU A 116 -13.68 1.21 -61.64
N THR A 117 -14.86 1.02 -62.23
CA THR A 117 -15.27 -0.18 -63.00
C THR A 117 -16.72 0.01 -63.47
N ILE A 118 -16.91 0.82 -64.52
CA ILE A 118 -18.24 1.08 -65.14
C ILE A 118 -18.64 0.01 -66.16
N PHE A 119 -17.84 -1.03 -66.43
CA PHE A 119 -18.14 -1.98 -67.52
C PHE A 119 -18.76 -3.33 -67.14
N SER A 120 -19.03 -3.60 -65.86
CA SER A 120 -19.58 -4.90 -65.41
C SER A 120 -20.96 -4.85 -64.76
N ILE A 121 -21.53 -3.66 -64.51
CA ILE A 121 -22.81 -3.52 -63.80
C ILE A 121 -24.01 -3.72 -64.75
N GLY A 122 -23.89 -3.31 -66.02
CA GLY A 122 -24.97 -3.42 -67.01
C GLY A 122 -25.36 -4.88 -67.32
N GLY A 123 -24.37 -5.77 -67.45
CA GLY A 123 -24.62 -7.19 -67.72
C GLY A 123 -25.31 -7.90 -66.55
N VAL A 124 -24.88 -7.60 -65.33
CA VAL A 124 -25.47 -8.19 -64.11
C VAL A 124 -26.91 -7.73 -63.92
N ALA A 125 -27.21 -6.44 -64.11
CA ALA A 125 -28.56 -5.90 -64.00
C ALA A 125 -29.53 -6.50 -65.03
N VAL A 126 -29.09 -6.71 -66.28
CA VAL A 126 -29.91 -7.36 -67.31
C VAL A 126 -30.14 -8.83 -66.97
N THR A 127 -29.12 -9.56 -66.52
CA THR A 127 -29.28 -10.98 -66.12
C THR A 127 -30.18 -11.16 -64.88
N LEU A 128 -30.08 -10.28 -63.89
CA LEU A 128 -30.94 -10.31 -62.70
C LEU A 128 -32.38 -9.92 -63.04
N TYR A 129 -32.59 -8.95 -63.93
CA TYR A 129 -33.91 -8.56 -64.40
C TYR A 129 -34.58 -9.68 -65.22
N SER A 130 -33.85 -10.31 -66.15
CA SER A 130 -34.37 -11.47 -66.90
C SER A 130 -34.60 -12.70 -66.02
N GLY A 131 -33.74 -12.95 -65.03
CA GLY A 131 -33.90 -14.06 -64.08
C GLY A 131 -35.11 -13.88 -63.17
N ALA A 132 -35.34 -12.65 -62.67
CA ALA A 132 -36.52 -12.31 -61.89
C ALA A 132 -37.82 -12.35 -62.72
N TYR A 133 -37.78 -11.92 -63.99
CA TYR A 133 -38.92 -12.00 -64.91
C TYR A 133 -39.33 -13.45 -65.21
N ILE A 134 -38.35 -14.34 -65.45
CA ILE A 134 -38.60 -15.77 -65.69
C ILE A 134 -39.11 -16.47 -64.42
N HIS A 135 -38.58 -16.12 -63.24
CA HIS A 135 -39.03 -16.68 -61.96
C HIS A 135 -40.42 -16.19 -61.53
N ALA A 136 -40.86 -15.03 -62.01
CA ALA A 136 -42.18 -14.47 -61.73
C ALA A 136 -43.27 -14.95 -62.70
N THR A 137 -42.91 -15.38 -63.91
CA THR A 137 -43.88 -15.77 -64.97
C THR A 137 -43.97 -17.28 -65.22
N VAL A 138 -42.99 -18.07 -64.78
CA VAL A 138 -43.01 -19.53 -64.92
C VAL A 138 -42.95 -20.17 -63.52
N PRO A 139 -43.99 -20.91 -63.08
CA PRO A 139 -43.92 -21.66 -61.83
C PRO A 139 -42.92 -22.80 -62.00
N VAL A 140 -41.70 -22.62 -61.47
CA VAL A 140 -40.66 -23.66 -61.45
C VAL A 140 -41.07 -24.76 -60.47
N ARG A 141 -41.80 -25.76 -60.97
CA ARG A 141 -41.97 -27.05 -60.32
C ARG A 141 -40.79 -27.91 -60.72
N TRP A 142 -39.98 -28.37 -59.75
CA TRP A 142 -38.82 -29.22 -60.06
C TRP A 142 -39.28 -30.57 -60.63
N PRO A 143 -38.89 -30.95 -61.86
CA PRO A 143 -39.03 -32.33 -62.29
C PRO A 143 -38.03 -33.19 -61.52
N ALA A 144 -38.45 -34.38 -61.12
CA ALA A 144 -37.52 -35.39 -60.65
C ALA A 144 -36.50 -35.71 -61.76
N LEU A 145 -35.26 -36.08 -61.39
CA LEU A 145 -34.17 -36.43 -62.32
C LEU A 145 -34.55 -37.51 -63.36
N SER A 146 -35.64 -38.26 -63.13
CA SER A 146 -36.23 -39.20 -64.10
C SER A 146 -36.93 -38.54 -65.29
N GLU A 147 -37.44 -37.32 -65.17
CA GLU A 147 -38.07 -36.58 -66.29
C GLU A 147 -37.06 -35.81 -67.15
N LEU A 148 -35.85 -35.54 -66.64
CA LEU A 148 -34.78 -34.98 -67.47
C LEU A 148 -34.28 -35.98 -68.52
N ARG A 149 -34.51 -37.28 -68.28
CA ARG A 149 -34.11 -38.39 -69.18
C ARG A 149 -35.06 -38.56 -70.36
N SER A 150 -36.33 -38.12 -70.25
CA SER A 150 -37.32 -38.16 -71.33
C SER A 150 -37.25 -36.95 -72.27
N LEU A 151 -36.51 -35.90 -71.91
CA LEU A 151 -36.17 -34.76 -72.78
C LEU A 151 -34.91 -35.01 -73.64
N LEU A 152 -34.29 -36.19 -73.50
CA LEU A 152 -33.07 -36.59 -74.19
C LEU A 152 -33.21 -37.44 -75.48
N PRO A 153 -34.39 -37.64 -76.12
CA PRO A 153 -34.41 -38.20 -77.47
C PRO A 153 -34.52 -37.09 -78.52
N SER A 154 -33.42 -36.37 -78.73
CA SER A 154 -33.11 -35.70 -80.02
C SER A 154 -31.61 -35.45 -80.24
N LEU A 155 -30.75 -35.81 -79.28
CA LEU A 155 -29.28 -35.83 -79.46
C LEU A 155 -28.77 -37.09 -80.18
N GLN A 156 -29.65 -37.76 -80.92
CA GLN A 156 -29.30 -38.82 -81.87
C GLN A 156 -29.99 -38.54 -83.21
N SER A 157 -29.56 -37.50 -83.91
CA SER A 157 -29.60 -37.50 -85.38
C SER A 157 -28.49 -36.59 -85.92
N PRO A 158 -27.54 -37.10 -86.72
CA PRO A 158 -26.45 -36.30 -87.24
C PRO A 158 -26.89 -35.59 -88.52
N HIS A 159 -27.98 -34.81 -88.52
CA HIS A 159 -28.33 -33.90 -89.64
C HIS A 159 -29.39 -32.88 -89.18
N ALA A 160 -29.01 -31.92 -88.34
CA ALA A 160 -29.82 -30.71 -88.09
C ALA A 160 -28.95 -29.52 -87.62
N LEU A 161 -27.84 -29.29 -88.32
CA LEU A 161 -27.12 -28.02 -88.30
C LEU A 161 -27.08 -27.50 -89.74
N SER A 162 -28.20 -26.93 -90.19
CA SER A 162 -28.20 -26.05 -91.36
C SER A 162 -28.95 -24.77 -91.02
N THR A 163 -28.16 -23.71 -90.82
CA THR A 163 -28.34 -22.39 -91.42
C THR A 163 -29.69 -21.68 -91.23
N SER A 164 -29.92 -21.07 -90.06
CA SER A 164 -30.50 -19.71 -89.94
C SER A 164 -30.45 -19.14 -88.51
N GLY A 165 -29.38 -19.41 -87.76
CA GLY A 165 -29.15 -18.83 -86.44
C GLY A 165 -27.65 -18.68 -86.22
N GLY A 166 -27.12 -17.48 -86.44
CA GLY A 166 -25.67 -17.23 -86.38
C GLY A 166 -25.07 -17.42 -84.98
N PHE A 167 -23.77 -17.16 -84.86
CA PHE A 167 -22.98 -17.16 -83.61
C PHE A 167 -23.75 -16.61 -82.40
N TYR A 168 -24.54 -15.54 -82.59
CA TYR A 168 -25.37 -14.92 -81.56
C TYR A 168 -26.42 -15.85 -80.93
N THR A 169 -26.99 -16.79 -81.68
CA THR A 169 -27.98 -17.75 -81.16
C THR A 169 -27.33 -18.83 -80.31
N GLY A 170 -26.19 -19.37 -80.75
CA GLY A 170 -25.37 -20.29 -79.96
C GLY A 170 -24.80 -19.62 -78.71
N PHE A 171 -24.36 -18.37 -78.84
CA PHE A 171 -23.89 -17.56 -77.70
C PHE A 171 -25.00 -17.29 -76.69
N ALA A 172 -26.21 -16.95 -77.15
CA ALA A 172 -27.37 -16.75 -76.28
C ALA A 172 -27.76 -18.04 -75.54
N ALA A 173 -27.79 -19.19 -76.24
CA ALA A 173 -28.10 -20.48 -75.63
C ALA A 173 -27.04 -20.90 -74.60
N ALA A 174 -25.76 -20.75 -74.92
CA ALA A 174 -24.66 -21.03 -74.00
C ALA A 174 -24.69 -20.11 -72.75
N THR A 175 -25.02 -18.83 -72.94
CA THR A 175 -25.18 -17.87 -71.84
C THR A 175 -26.38 -18.23 -70.96
N GLY A 176 -27.50 -18.67 -71.54
CA GLY A 176 -28.66 -19.16 -70.79
C GLY A 176 -28.34 -20.39 -69.94
N LEU A 177 -27.61 -21.36 -70.51
CA LEU A 177 -27.16 -22.55 -69.78
C LEU A 177 -26.17 -22.21 -68.66
N ALA A 178 -25.20 -21.34 -68.93
CA ALA A 178 -24.20 -20.91 -67.96
C ALA A 178 -24.84 -20.13 -66.79
N THR A 179 -25.82 -19.27 -67.07
CA THR A 179 -26.54 -18.52 -66.02
C THR A 179 -27.41 -19.42 -65.15
N LEU A 180 -28.06 -20.43 -65.72
CA LEU A 180 -28.82 -21.43 -64.94
C LEU A 180 -27.91 -22.26 -64.03
N VAL A 181 -26.82 -22.80 -64.57
CA VAL A 181 -25.85 -23.59 -63.78
C VAL A 181 -25.19 -22.71 -62.72
N GLY A 182 -24.77 -21.50 -63.07
CA GLY A 182 -24.20 -20.53 -62.15
C GLY A 182 -25.15 -20.16 -61.02
N SER A 183 -26.44 -19.95 -61.32
CA SER A 183 -27.46 -19.64 -60.31
C SER A 183 -27.72 -20.82 -59.37
N MET A 184 -27.73 -22.05 -59.89
CA MET A 184 -27.84 -23.26 -59.05
C MET A 184 -26.64 -23.42 -58.11
N VAL A 185 -25.42 -23.28 -58.64
CA VAL A 185 -24.20 -23.36 -57.83
C VAL A 185 -24.17 -22.24 -56.79
N ALA A 186 -24.52 -21.01 -57.17
CA ALA A 186 -24.57 -19.87 -56.26
C ALA A 186 -25.62 -20.05 -55.15
N SER A 187 -26.81 -20.56 -55.48
CA SER A 187 -27.86 -20.86 -54.49
C SER A 187 -27.41 -21.93 -53.49
N LYS A 188 -26.74 -22.98 -53.98
CA LYS A 188 -26.24 -24.08 -53.14
C LYS A 188 -25.05 -23.65 -52.28
N LEU A 189 -24.13 -22.84 -52.82
CA LEU A 189 -23.06 -22.21 -52.05
C LEU A 189 -23.62 -21.24 -51.00
N SER A 190 -24.64 -20.44 -51.34
CA SER A 190 -25.29 -19.51 -50.42
C SER A 190 -25.87 -20.24 -49.19
N GLN A 191 -26.52 -21.39 -49.43
CA GLN A 191 -27.01 -22.27 -48.35
C GLN A 191 -25.87 -22.86 -47.51
N MET A 192 -24.70 -23.18 -48.10
CA MET A 192 -23.52 -23.61 -47.34
C MET A 192 -22.86 -22.46 -46.55
N THR A 193 -23.03 -21.21 -46.98
CA THR A 193 -22.50 -20.02 -46.29
C THR A 193 -23.46 -19.41 -45.27
N GLN A 194 -24.63 -20.02 -45.04
CA GLN A 194 -25.49 -19.70 -43.89
C GLN A 194 -24.82 -20.18 -42.60
N ILE A 195 -23.79 -19.43 -42.17
CA ILE A 195 -23.21 -19.56 -40.84
C ILE A 195 -24.32 -19.17 -39.86
N LYS A 196 -24.95 -20.17 -39.23
CA LYS A 196 -26.06 -20.00 -38.28
C LYS A 196 -25.72 -19.07 -37.11
N SER A 197 -24.44 -18.81 -36.86
CA SER A 197 -23.94 -17.70 -36.06
C SER A 197 -23.40 -16.61 -36.99
N GLY A 198 -24.16 -15.52 -37.21
CA GLY A 198 -23.70 -14.43 -38.07
C GLY A 198 -22.25 -14.01 -37.75
N PHE A 199 -21.50 -13.56 -38.76
CA PHE A 199 -20.07 -13.21 -38.71
C PHE A 199 -19.70 -12.10 -37.68
N THR A 200 -20.67 -11.61 -36.91
CA THR A 200 -20.56 -10.60 -35.86
C THR A 200 -21.00 -11.08 -34.47
N LYS A 201 -21.46 -12.34 -34.32
CA LYS A 201 -21.76 -12.95 -33.02
C LYS A 201 -20.50 -13.63 -32.47
N TYR A 202 -19.66 -12.83 -31.84
CA TYR A 202 -18.63 -13.36 -30.94
C TYR A 202 -19.30 -13.87 -29.67
N PRO A 203 -18.80 -14.95 -29.03
CA PRO A 203 -19.21 -15.28 -27.68
C PRO A 203 -19.03 -14.05 -26.80
N PRO A 204 -19.95 -13.78 -25.84
CA PRO A 204 -19.84 -12.61 -24.98
C PRO A 204 -18.46 -12.60 -24.35
N TYR A 205 -17.66 -11.59 -24.69
CA TYR A 205 -16.35 -11.38 -24.10
C TYR A 205 -16.54 -11.24 -22.59
N ILE A 206 -16.21 -12.30 -21.85
CA ILE A 206 -16.22 -12.26 -20.39
C ILE A 206 -15.05 -11.38 -20.01
N LYS A 207 -15.32 -10.11 -19.72
CA LYS A 207 -14.34 -9.22 -19.11
C LYS A 207 -13.79 -9.95 -17.89
N CYS A 208 -12.47 -10.18 -17.86
CA CYS A 208 -11.81 -10.73 -16.70
C CYS A 208 -12.18 -9.82 -15.51
N ARG A 209 -12.95 -10.35 -14.55
CA ARG A 209 -13.26 -9.57 -13.35
C ARG A 209 -11.95 -9.43 -12.59
N PRO A 210 -11.47 -8.21 -12.31
CA PRO A 210 -10.30 -8.05 -11.48
C PRO A 210 -10.59 -8.74 -10.15
N ARG A 211 -9.82 -9.78 -9.82
CA ARG A 211 -9.86 -10.35 -8.47
C ARG A 211 -9.33 -9.26 -7.54
N ILE A 212 -10.19 -8.70 -6.72
CA ILE A 212 -9.77 -7.81 -5.64
C ILE A 212 -8.91 -8.66 -4.71
N ARG A 213 -7.58 -8.50 -4.78
CA ARG A 213 -6.68 -9.10 -3.80
C ARG A 213 -6.89 -8.34 -2.49
N SER A 214 -7.31 -9.04 -1.44
CA SER A 214 -7.37 -8.47 -0.10
C SER A 214 -5.96 -8.13 0.36
N ASN A 215 -5.71 -6.89 0.78
CA ASN A 215 -4.42 -6.50 1.35
C ASN A 215 -4.18 -7.31 2.65
N PRO A 216 -3.14 -8.17 2.71
CA PRO A 216 -2.90 -9.02 3.87
C PRO A 216 -2.63 -8.22 5.15
N HIS A 217 -2.14 -6.98 5.03
CA HIS A 217 -1.82 -6.12 6.18
C HIS A 217 -3.03 -5.38 6.77
N LEU A 218 -4.21 -5.46 6.14
CA LEU A 218 -5.45 -4.86 6.65
C LEU A 218 -6.39 -5.89 7.29
N VAL A 219 -5.95 -7.14 7.41
CA VAL A 219 -6.71 -8.21 8.05
C VAL A 219 -6.75 -8.00 9.56
N LYS A 220 -7.95 -8.11 10.16
CA LYS A 220 -8.11 -8.12 11.61
C LYS A 220 -7.45 -9.37 12.18
N GLY A 221 -6.62 -9.21 13.20
CA GLY A 221 -5.89 -10.29 13.85
C GLY A 221 -6.07 -10.31 15.37
N PHE A 222 -5.08 -10.87 16.05
CA PHE A 222 -5.06 -11.04 17.50
C PHE A 222 -5.17 -9.72 18.29
N LEU A 223 -4.46 -8.69 17.84
CA LEU A 223 -4.31 -7.43 18.56
C LEU A 223 -5.65 -6.68 18.71
N ASP A 224 -5.88 -6.09 19.88
CA ASP A 224 -7.00 -5.17 20.14
C ASP A 224 -6.47 -3.79 20.58
N PRO A 225 -6.98 -2.67 20.04
CA PRO A 225 -6.42 -1.35 20.32
C PRO A 225 -6.71 -0.87 21.76
N LYS A 226 -7.71 -1.42 22.43
CA LYS A 226 -8.14 -1.03 23.78
C LYS A 226 -7.73 -2.06 24.83
N GLU A 227 -7.90 -3.34 24.52
CA GLU A 227 -7.68 -4.42 25.46
C GLU A 227 -6.23 -4.95 25.41
N TYR A 228 -5.61 -5.05 26.59
CA TYR A 228 -4.35 -5.76 26.74
C TYR A 228 -4.60 -7.27 26.77
N LYS A 229 -3.84 -8.01 25.96
CA LYS A 229 -3.88 -9.46 25.86
C LYS A 229 -2.48 -10.03 26.10
N GLY A 230 -2.39 -11.13 26.85
CA GLY A 230 -1.15 -11.84 27.11
C GLY A 230 -0.75 -12.72 25.94
N LEU A 231 0.54 -12.72 25.58
CA LEU A 231 1.15 -13.76 24.75
C LEU A 231 2.36 -14.38 25.45
N PRO A 232 2.50 -15.71 25.48
CA PRO A 232 3.64 -16.37 26.07
C PRO A 232 4.90 -16.20 25.21
N LEU A 233 6.02 -15.93 25.88
CA LEU A 233 7.35 -15.92 25.28
C LEU A 233 7.80 -17.35 24.98
N ILE A 234 8.04 -17.67 23.72
CA ILE A 234 8.52 -19.02 23.33
C ILE A 234 10.01 -19.05 22.99
N ARG A 235 10.60 -17.91 22.61
CA ARG A 235 12.02 -17.82 22.29
C ARG A 235 12.55 -16.42 22.59
N LYS A 236 13.75 -16.36 23.17
CA LYS A 236 14.50 -15.14 23.43
C LYS A 236 15.94 -15.33 22.95
N GLU A 237 16.41 -14.45 22.09
CA GLU A 237 17.73 -14.53 21.46
C GLU A 237 18.43 -13.17 21.59
N GLU A 238 19.68 -13.15 22.05
CA GLU A 238 20.48 -11.93 22.07
C GLU A 238 21.06 -11.68 20.66
N LEU A 239 20.80 -10.50 20.11
CA LEU A 239 21.26 -10.10 18.76
C LEU A 239 22.49 -9.20 18.80
N ALA A 240 22.59 -8.34 19.82
CA ALA A 240 23.68 -7.40 20.07
C ALA A 240 23.70 -7.09 21.58
N PRO A 241 24.73 -6.42 22.13
CA PRO A 241 24.81 -6.13 23.56
C PRO A 241 23.54 -5.45 24.10
N ASN A 242 22.83 -6.16 24.96
CA ASN A 242 21.54 -5.74 25.52
C ASN A 242 20.40 -5.58 24.50
N VAL A 243 20.47 -6.19 23.32
CA VAL A 243 19.36 -6.20 22.34
C VAL A 243 18.90 -7.61 22.13
N TYR A 244 17.61 -7.86 22.37
CA TYR A 244 17.03 -9.18 22.31
C TYR A 244 15.89 -9.26 21.30
N ARG A 245 15.82 -10.38 20.59
CA ARG A 245 14.66 -10.83 19.82
C ARG A 245 13.76 -11.66 20.72
N PHE A 246 12.54 -11.18 20.96
CA PHE A 246 11.48 -11.89 21.66
C PHE A 246 10.50 -12.44 20.64
N VAL A 247 10.25 -13.74 20.68
CA VAL A 247 9.24 -14.41 19.84
C VAL A 247 8.10 -14.85 20.74
N LEU A 248 6.93 -14.26 20.51
CA LEU A 248 5.70 -14.55 21.25
C LEU A 248 4.80 -15.43 20.40
N GLN A 249 4.15 -16.41 21.03
CA GLN A 249 3.25 -17.33 20.33
C GLN A 249 1.81 -16.81 20.36
N LEU A 250 1.18 -16.70 19.20
CA LEU A 250 -0.25 -16.41 19.09
C LEU A 250 -1.08 -17.64 19.52
N PRO A 251 -2.33 -17.45 20.02
CA PRO A 251 -3.17 -18.57 20.44
C PRO A 251 -3.42 -19.62 19.37
N ASN A 252 -3.49 -19.21 18.10
CA ASN A 252 -3.66 -20.11 16.96
C ASN A 252 -2.47 -20.00 15.99
N PRO A 253 -1.81 -21.12 15.59
CA PRO A 253 -0.70 -21.12 14.64
C PRO A 253 -0.98 -20.50 13.27
N GLN A 254 -2.25 -20.39 12.87
CA GLN A 254 -2.67 -19.79 11.59
C GLN A 254 -3.15 -18.34 11.74
N GLU A 255 -3.28 -17.83 12.96
CA GLU A 255 -3.69 -16.46 13.23
C GLU A 255 -2.60 -15.47 12.84
N VAL A 256 -3.01 -14.24 12.56
CA VAL A 256 -2.12 -13.13 12.22
C VAL A 256 -2.17 -12.09 13.33
N ILE A 257 -1.11 -11.29 13.47
CA ILE A 257 -1.05 -10.25 14.49
C ILE A 257 -2.14 -9.17 14.30
N GLY A 258 -2.47 -8.82 13.05
CA GLY A 258 -3.49 -7.83 12.73
C GLY A 258 -3.00 -6.39 12.86
N LEU A 259 -1.73 -6.13 12.54
CA LEU A 259 -1.09 -4.84 12.68
C LEU A 259 -0.93 -4.15 11.32
N PRO A 260 -1.63 -3.01 11.06
CA PRO A 260 -1.40 -2.23 9.86
C PRO A 260 0.03 -1.68 9.79
N ILE A 261 0.57 -1.57 8.58
CA ILE A 261 1.95 -1.12 8.36
C ILE A 261 2.12 0.35 8.77
N GLY A 262 3.14 0.62 9.56
CA GLY A 262 3.42 1.90 10.21
C GLY A 262 2.97 1.95 11.67
N GLN A 263 2.11 1.03 12.12
CA GLN A 263 1.62 0.99 13.49
C GLN A 263 2.47 0.07 14.38
N HIS A 264 2.33 0.26 15.68
CA HIS A 264 3.08 -0.46 16.71
C HIS A 264 2.15 -1.05 17.78
N VAL A 265 2.73 -1.82 18.70
CA VAL A 265 2.04 -2.35 19.89
C VAL A 265 2.53 -1.62 21.14
N ALA A 266 1.69 -1.56 22.17
CA ALA A 266 2.08 -1.10 23.50
C ALA A 266 2.21 -2.30 24.44
N ILE A 267 3.36 -2.46 25.07
CA ILE A 267 3.59 -3.44 26.15
C ILE A 267 3.35 -2.75 27.48
N LYS A 268 2.62 -3.41 28.38
CA LYS A 268 2.40 -2.96 29.75
C LYS A 268 2.93 -3.99 30.75
N ALA A 269 3.61 -3.53 31.79
CA ALA A 269 3.97 -4.35 32.94
C ALA A 269 3.78 -3.57 34.24
N ASN A 270 3.59 -4.30 35.34
CA ASN A 270 3.68 -3.73 36.68
C ASN A 270 5.08 -4.05 37.24
N VAL A 271 5.88 -3.04 37.50
CA VAL A 271 7.26 -3.14 38.00
C VAL A 271 7.33 -2.34 39.29
N ASP A 272 7.65 -3.00 40.40
CA ASP A 272 7.77 -2.38 41.73
C ASP A 272 6.52 -1.56 42.14
N GLY A 273 5.33 -2.04 41.77
CA GLY A 273 4.05 -1.38 42.07
C GLY A 273 3.65 -0.28 41.08
N LYS A 274 4.50 0.05 40.09
CA LYS A 274 4.24 1.05 39.07
C LYS A 274 3.85 0.39 37.75
N THR A 275 2.76 0.86 37.16
CA THR A 275 2.33 0.41 35.83
C THR A 275 3.11 1.18 34.78
N VAL A 276 3.93 0.48 34.00
CA VAL A 276 4.79 1.06 32.96
C VAL A 276 4.33 0.56 31.60
N SER A 277 4.17 1.47 30.65
CA SER A 277 3.80 1.15 29.26
C SER A 277 4.80 1.75 28.27
N ARG A 278 5.20 0.98 27.25
CA ARG A 278 6.08 1.45 26.17
C ARG A 278 5.68 0.84 24.82
N SER A 279 5.91 1.61 23.76
CA SER A 279 5.59 1.24 22.39
C SER A 279 6.73 0.52 21.69
N TYR A 280 6.41 -0.53 20.93
CA TYR A 280 7.36 -1.32 20.15
C TYR A 280 6.76 -1.69 18.81
N THR A 281 7.54 -1.57 17.73
CA THR A 281 7.13 -2.03 16.41
C THR A 281 7.59 -3.47 16.19
N PRO A 282 6.66 -4.43 15.98
CA PRO A 282 7.01 -5.79 15.64
C PRO A 282 7.82 -5.90 14.35
N THR A 283 8.80 -6.80 14.35
CA THR A 283 9.57 -7.18 13.15
C THR A 283 8.84 -8.25 12.33
N SER A 284 7.90 -8.95 12.95
CA SER A 284 6.91 -9.81 12.27
C SER A 284 5.77 -8.99 11.66
N ASN A 285 5.15 -9.47 10.59
CA ASN A 285 3.95 -8.89 9.97
C ASN A 285 2.86 -9.95 9.76
N ASN A 286 1.75 -9.60 9.10
CA ASN A 286 0.63 -10.53 8.88
C ASN A 286 0.94 -11.73 7.97
N LEU A 287 2.12 -11.80 7.35
CA LEU A 287 2.59 -12.98 6.61
C LEU A 287 3.23 -14.02 7.55
N ASP A 288 3.71 -13.60 8.72
CA ASP A 288 4.32 -14.48 9.73
C ASP A 288 3.22 -15.00 10.66
N ARG A 289 2.61 -16.12 10.27
CA ARG A 289 1.48 -16.71 11.01
C ARG A 289 1.92 -17.31 12.34
N GLY A 290 1.05 -17.17 13.34
CA GLY A 290 1.20 -17.83 14.63
C GLY A 290 2.22 -17.21 15.59
N VAL A 291 2.94 -16.16 15.17
CA VAL A 291 3.97 -15.52 15.99
C VAL A 291 3.90 -13.99 15.94
N LEU A 292 4.38 -13.36 17.01
CA LEU A 292 4.68 -11.94 17.07
C LEU A 292 6.13 -11.78 17.52
N GLU A 293 6.95 -11.12 16.71
CA GLU A 293 8.38 -10.91 16.99
C GLU A 293 8.69 -9.45 17.32
N LEU A 294 9.46 -9.23 18.38
CA LEU A 294 9.92 -7.92 18.82
C LEU A 294 11.45 -7.91 18.94
N VAL A 295 12.09 -6.88 18.42
CA VAL A 295 13.51 -6.61 18.68
C VAL A 295 13.62 -5.40 19.59
N ILE A 296 14.10 -5.63 20.82
CA ILE A 296 14.06 -4.63 21.89
C ILE A 296 15.45 -4.49 22.50
N LYS A 297 15.90 -3.24 22.61
CA LYS A 297 17.07 -2.90 23.44
C LYS A 297 16.64 -2.76 24.89
N CYS A 298 17.26 -3.56 25.74
CA CYS A 298 17.13 -3.52 27.17
C CYS A 298 18.11 -2.51 27.78
N TYR A 299 17.57 -1.50 28.44
CA TYR A 299 18.39 -0.55 29.20
C TYR A 299 18.39 -1.01 30.66
N PRO A 300 19.56 -1.30 31.26
CA PRO A 300 19.61 -1.82 32.64
C PRO A 300 18.83 -1.00 33.66
N GLU A 301 18.89 0.33 33.53
CA GLU A 301 18.18 1.27 34.40
C GLU A 301 16.69 1.44 34.07
N GLY A 302 16.24 0.94 32.92
CA GLY A 302 14.87 1.12 32.45
C GLY A 302 13.89 0.22 33.21
N LEU A 303 12.79 0.80 33.72
CA LEU A 303 11.77 0.05 34.47
C LEU A 303 11.20 -1.12 33.66
N LEU A 304 10.69 -0.86 32.45
CA LEU A 304 10.11 -1.93 31.64
C LEU A 304 11.18 -2.84 31.02
N THR A 305 12.25 -2.26 30.46
CA THR A 305 13.17 -3.03 29.63
C THR A 305 14.27 -3.73 30.44
N GLY A 306 14.84 -3.06 31.45
CA GLY A 306 15.88 -3.59 32.32
C GLY A 306 15.32 -4.45 33.44
N ARG A 307 14.31 -3.98 34.17
CA ARG A 307 13.80 -4.74 35.33
C ARG A 307 12.84 -5.87 34.94
N TYR A 308 12.06 -5.71 33.87
CA TYR A 308 11.08 -6.72 33.43
C TYR A 308 11.52 -7.52 32.20
N LEU A 309 11.63 -6.91 31.01
CA LEU A 309 11.87 -7.66 29.76
C LEU A 309 13.23 -8.40 29.73
N ALA A 310 14.29 -7.79 30.29
CA ALA A 310 15.60 -8.43 30.35
C ALA A 310 15.62 -9.71 31.20
N HIS A 311 14.74 -9.81 32.22
CA HIS A 311 14.62 -10.98 33.10
C HIS A 311 13.48 -11.93 32.73
N LEU A 312 12.71 -11.60 31.69
CA LEU A 312 11.59 -12.43 31.25
C LEU A 312 12.08 -13.81 30.77
N GLU A 313 11.45 -14.86 31.30
CA GLU A 313 11.74 -16.26 31.03
C GLU A 313 10.77 -16.87 30.01
N ILE A 314 11.21 -17.93 29.33
CA ILE A 314 10.37 -18.66 28.37
C ILE A 314 9.14 -19.23 29.10
N GLY A 315 7.97 -19.07 28.49
CA GLY A 315 6.65 -19.45 29.02
C GLY A 315 5.93 -18.31 29.72
N GLN A 316 6.62 -17.25 30.15
CA GLN A 316 5.98 -16.09 30.76
C GLN A 316 5.24 -15.24 29.72
N GLU A 317 4.13 -14.64 30.14
CA GLU A 317 3.31 -13.80 29.26
C GLU A 317 3.75 -12.34 29.26
N ILE A 318 3.70 -11.73 28.09
CA ILE A 318 3.80 -10.27 27.91
C ILE A 318 2.41 -9.74 27.56
N GLN A 319 1.97 -8.72 28.29
CA GLN A 319 0.70 -8.03 28.04
C GLN A 319 0.87 -6.97 26.95
N LEU A 320 0.19 -7.15 25.82
CA LEU A 320 0.27 -6.28 24.64
C LEU A 320 -1.12 -5.78 24.24
N ARG A 321 -1.18 -4.58 23.69
CA ARG A 321 -2.34 -4.12 22.90
C ARG A 321 -1.88 -3.42 21.63
N GLY A 322 -2.78 -3.30 20.67
CA GLY A 322 -2.52 -2.63 19.40
C GLY A 322 -3.65 -2.86 18.40
N PRO A 323 -3.66 -2.20 17.25
CA PRO A 323 -2.60 -1.33 16.75
C PRO A 323 -2.67 0.10 17.32
N LYS A 324 -1.50 0.71 17.54
CA LYS A 324 -1.32 2.11 17.99
C LYS A 324 -0.46 2.89 17.00
N GLY A 325 -0.55 4.22 17.04
CA GLY A 325 0.22 5.12 16.18
C GLY A 325 -0.53 5.66 14.95
N ALA A 326 -0.10 6.83 14.46
CA ALA A 326 -0.75 7.55 13.37
C ALA A 326 -0.31 7.08 11.97
N MET A 327 0.89 6.49 11.86
CA MET A 327 1.44 6.07 10.57
C MET A 327 0.65 4.89 10.00
N LYS A 328 0.15 5.04 8.78
CA LYS A 328 -0.55 4.00 8.04
C LYS A 328 -0.07 4.00 6.60
N TYR A 329 0.78 3.05 6.27
CA TYR A 329 1.27 2.88 4.91
C TYR A 329 0.21 2.19 4.03
N THR A 330 0.06 2.70 2.82
CA THR A 330 -0.68 2.06 1.74
C THR A 330 0.11 2.20 0.45
N PRO A 331 0.10 1.21 -0.44
CA PRO A 331 0.76 1.32 -1.74
C PRO A 331 0.34 2.60 -2.46
N GLY A 332 1.32 3.33 -2.99
CA GLY A 332 1.10 4.62 -3.64
C GLY A 332 1.01 5.83 -2.70
N LEU A 333 1.31 5.68 -1.40
CA LEU A 333 1.42 6.81 -0.45
C LEU A 333 2.39 7.90 -0.97
N CYS A 334 3.51 7.48 -1.55
CA CYS A 334 4.51 8.32 -2.21
C CYS A 334 5.39 7.44 -3.12
N LYS A 335 6.14 8.05 -4.04
CA LYS A 335 7.02 7.31 -4.95
C LYS A 335 8.35 6.96 -4.31
N ARG A 336 8.86 7.83 -3.43
CA ARG A 336 10.18 7.71 -2.82
C ARG A 336 10.12 7.94 -1.31
N ILE A 337 10.74 7.05 -0.55
CA ILE A 337 10.87 7.14 0.90
C ILE A 337 12.35 7.21 1.27
N GLY A 338 12.77 8.31 1.87
CA GLY A 338 14.03 8.35 2.63
C GLY A 338 13.80 7.82 4.05
N MET A 339 14.69 6.99 4.56
CA MET A 339 14.62 6.50 5.94
C MET A 339 15.94 6.82 6.64
N ILE A 340 15.87 7.32 7.88
CA ILE A 340 17.03 7.45 8.75
C ILE A 340 16.71 6.73 10.06
N ALA A 341 17.45 5.66 10.31
CA ALA A 341 17.30 4.82 11.49
C ALA A 341 18.55 4.87 12.37
N GLY A 342 18.35 4.80 13.69
CA GLY A 342 19.43 4.69 14.67
C GLY A 342 19.19 3.55 15.65
N GLY A 343 20.10 2.58 15.76
CA GLY A 343 19.97 1.44 16.67
C GLY A 343 18.63 0.68 16.49
N THR A 344 17.82 0.60 17.54
CA THR A 344 16.49 -0.06 17.50
C THR A 344 15.44 0.72 16.70
N GLY A 345 15.72 1.95 16.29
CA GLY A 345 14.86 2.71 15.37
C GLY A 345 14.73 2.08 13.97
N ILE A 346 15.44 0.96 13.71
CA ILE A 346 15.27 0.18 12.50
C ILE A 346 13.92 -0.55 12.43
N THR A 347 13.27 -0.89 13.55
CA THR A 347 12.10 -1.77 13.52
C THR A 347 10.88 -1.19 12.80
N PRO A 348 10.53 0.12 12.93
CA PRO A 348 9.48 0.71 12.10
C PRO A 348 9.87 0.75 10.61
N MET A 349 11.14 1.01 10.31
CA MET A 349 11.64 1.04 8.93
C MET A 349 11.58 -0.34 8.30
N TYR A 350 12.02 -1.37 9.03
CA TYR A 350 11.99 -2.76 8.61
C TYR A 350 10.57 -3.24 8.31
N GLN A 351 9.59 -2.86 9.14
CA GLN A 351 8.18 -3.18 8.90
C GLN A 351 7.68 -2.62 7.55
N LEU A 352 8.06 -1.39 7.20
CA LEU A 352 7.73 -0.78 5.91
C LEU A 352 8.50 -1.39 4.74
N ILE A 353 9.81 -1.65 4.93
CA ILE A 353 10.65 -2.29 3.93
C ILE A 353 10.06 -3.65 3.54
N ARG A 354 9.67 -4.46 4.52
CA ARG A 354 8.99 -5.74 4.28
C ARG A 354 7.70 -5.55 3.50
N ALA A 355 6.82 -4.64 3.94
CA ALA A 355 5.55 -4.40 3.26
C ALA A 355 5.71 -4.01 1.78
N ILE A 356 6.72 -3.18 1.46
CA ILE A 356 6.99 -2.72 0.10
C ILE A 356 7.68 -3.80 -0.73
N CYS A 357 8.70 -4.47 -0.18
CA CYS A 357 9.48 -5.46 -0.92
C CYS A 357 8.73 -6.80 -1.09
N GLU A 358 7.87 -7.18 -0.14
CA GLU A 358 7.07 -8.41 -0.21
C GLU A 358 5.83 -8.25 -1.12
N ASP A 359 5.44 -7.02 -1.49
CA ASP A 359 4.38 -6.75 -2.47
C ASP A 359 4.98 -6.45 -3.87
N PRO A 360 4.90 -7.39 -4.82
CA PRO A 360 5.47 -7.19 -6.17
C PRO A 360 4.74 -6.12 -7.00
N THR A 361 3.60 -5.60 -6.52
CA THR A 361 2.87 -4.51 -7.17
C THR A 361 3.26 -3.14 -6.64
N ASP A 362 4.02 -3.09 -5.54
CA ASP A 362 4.51 -1.85 -4.97
C ASP A 362 5.82 -1.42 -5.64
N LEU A 363 5.80 -0.19 -6.19
CA LEU A 363 6.91 0.39 -6.92
C LEU A 363 7.59 1.52 -6.12
N THR A 364 7.23 1.70 -4.85
CA THR A 364 7.89 2.69 -3.99
C THR A 364 9.38 2.36 -3.85
N GLU A 365 10.22 3.37 -4.04
CA GLU A 365 11.67 3.31 -3.85
C GLU A 365 12.04 3.78 -2.44
N ILE A 366 12.95 3.07 -1.78
CA ILE A 366 13.39 3.29 -0.40
C ILE A 366 14.89 3.52 -0.40
N SER A 367 15.33 4.60 0.24
CA SER A 367 16.73 4.86 0.56
C SER A 367 16.90 4.94 2.07
N LEU A 368 17.58 3.96 2.66
CA LEU A 368 17.80 3.85 4.10
C LEU A 368 19.23 4.28 4.45
N ILE A 369 19.37 5.27 5.33
CA ILE A 369 20.60 5.50 6.09
C ILE A 369 20.42 4.84 7.46
N TYR A 370 21.26 3.87 7.80
CA TYR A 370 21.19 3.18 9.08
C TYR A 370 22.45 3.40 9.92
N ALA A 371 22.29 4.08 11.05
CA ALA A 371 23.38 4.52 11.91
C ALA A 371 23.48 3.69 13.21
N ASN A 372 24.69 3.20 13.48
CA ASN A 372 25.03 2.40 14.66
C ASN A 372 26.41 2.80 15.21
N ARG A 373 26.76 2.35 16.42
CA ARG A 373 28.08 2.67 17.00
C ARG A 373 29.18 1.81 16.37
N THR A 374 28.97 0.50 16.33
CA THR A 374 29.89 -0.48 15.76
C THR A 374 29.16 -1.40 14.77
N GLU A 375 29.91 -2.22 14.03
CA GLU A 375 29.34 -3.17 13.06
C GLU A 375 28.47 -4.24 13.74
N ASP A 376 28.84 -4.67 14.96
CA ASP A 376 28.10 -5.67 15.74
C ASP A 376 26.76 -5.13 16.26
N ASP A 377 26.58 -3.81 16.29
CA ASP A 377 25.34 -3.18 16.70
C ASP A 377 24.28 -3.14 15.58
N ILE A 378 24.62 -3.54 14.34
CA ILE A 378 23.71 -3.47 13.19
C ILE A 378 22.67 -4.59 13.30
N LEU A 379 21.47 -4.23 13.75
CA LEU A 379 20.35 -5.15 13.91
C LEU A 379 19.75 -5.51 12.55
N LEU A 380 19.32 -6.77 12.40
CA LEU A 380 18.64 -7.29 11.20
C LEU A 380 19.46 -7.14 9.91
N ARG A 381 20.79 -7.04 10.01
CA ARG A 381 21.67 -6.79 8.86
C ARG A 381 21.49 -7.83 7.75
N ARG A 382 21.45 -9.12 8.11
CA ARG A 382 21.31 -10.21 7.15
C ARG A 382 19.99 -10.10 6.38
N GLU A 383 18.91 -9.81 7.08
CA GLU A 383 17.58 -9.65 6.51
C GLU A 383 17.52 -8.42 5.59
N LEU A 384 18.05 -7.28 6.04
CA LEU A 384 18.13 -6.04 5.28
C LEU A 384 18.95 -6.18 4.00
N ASP A 385 20.15 -6.77 4.08
CA ASP A 385 21.02 -7.03 2.94
C ASP A 385 20.35 -8.00 1.96
N GLY A 386 19.63 -9.00 2.47
CA GLY A 386 18.83 -9.93 1.66
C GLY A 386 17.75 -9.21 0.84
N PHE A 387 17.00 -8.30 1.47
CA PHE A 387 16.03 -7.48 0.74
C PHE A 387 16.68 -6.56 -0.29
N ALA A 388 17.80 -5.91 0.06
CA ALA A 388 18.50 -5.02 -0.88
C ALA A 388 19.04 -5.77 -2.10
N GLN A 389 19.53 -7.00 -1.91
CA GLN A 389 19.98 -7.87 -3.01
C GLN A 389 18.82 -8.37 -3.88
N GLN A 390 17.69 -8.75 -3.27
CA GLN A 390 16.54 -9.27 -4.01
C GLN A 390 15.74 -8.17 -4.72
N TYR A 391 15.69 -6.96 -4.14
CA TYR A 391 14.92 -5.83 -4.64
C TYR A 391 15.79 -4.56 -4.81
N PRO A 392 16.86 -4.61 -5.63
CA PRO A 392 17.83 -3.51 -5.75
C PRO A 392 17.22 -2.24 -6.36
N ARG A 393 16.06 -2.33 -7.02
CA ARG A 393 15.33 -1.14 -7.48
C ARG A 393 14.53 -0.48 -6.37
N ASN A 394 13.98 -1.26 -5.44
CA ASN A 394 13.11 -0.77 -4.38
C ASN A 394 13.88 -0.40 -3.12
N LEU A 395 15.01 -1.04 -2.81
CA LEU A 395 15.72 -0.81 -1.55
C LEU A 395 17.21 -0.55 -1.78
N GLN A 396 17.65 0.62 -1.31
CA GLN A 396 19.06 1.01 -1.23
C GLN A 396 19.40 1.30 0.23
N ILE A 397 20.53 0.77 0.71
CA ILE A 397 20.94 0.87 2.11
C ILE A 397 22.35 1.46 2.20
N TRP A 398 22.52 2.43 3.09
CA TRP A 398 23.79 3.03 3.43
C TRP A 398 24.01 2.95 4.94
N TYR A 399 25.01 2.19 5.35
CA TYR A 399 25.34 2.03 6.77
C TYR A 399 26.30 3.14 7.24
N MET A 400 26.08 3.62 8.46
CA MET A 400 26.90 4.65 9.12
C MET A 400 27.38 4.12 10.46
N LEU A 401 28.69 4.15 10.71
CA LEU A 401 29.26 3.69 11.98
C LEU A 401 30.06 4.80 12.67
N ASP A 402 29.85 4.99 13.98
CA ASP A 402 30.69 5.90 14.78
C ASP A 402 32.13 5.39 14.87
N THR A 403 32.30 4.08 15.05
CA THR A 403 33.61 3.41 15.17
C THR A 403 33.68 2.26 14.16
N PRO A 404 33.96 2.55 12.88
CA PRO A 404 34.04 1.52 11.84
C PRO A 404 35.31 0.66 11.96
N PRO A 405 35.27 -0.60 11.50
CA PRO A 405 36.49 -1.39 11.30
C PRO A 405 37.35 -0.79 10.19
N LYS A 406 38.63 -1.18 10.13
CA LYS A 406 39.58 -0.69 9.10
C LYS A 406 39.10 -0.92 7.66
N ALA A 407 38.38 -2.01 7.43
CA ALA A 407 37.85 -2.40 6.13
C ALA A 407 36.34 -2.15 6.06
N TRP A 408 35.92 -0.89 6.19
CA TRP A 408 34.51 -0.50 6.11
C TRP A 408 34.19 0.15 4.77
N ALA A 409 33.22 -0.41 4.06
CA ALA A 409 32.84 0.03 2.71
C ALA A 409 31.84 1.21 2.71
N PHE A 410 31.27 1.56 3.86
CA PHE A 410 30.22 2.58 3.98
C PHE A 410 30.71 3.81 4.75
N GLY A 411 29.80 4.64 5.25
CA GLY A 411 30.15 5.88 5.91
C GLY A 411 30.58 5.72 7.37
N SER A 412 31.29 6.75 7.85
CA SER A 412 31.82 6.85 9.22
C SER A 412 31.31 8.13 9.89
N GLY A 413 31.07 8.06 11.19
CA GLY A 413 30.59 9.18 12.01
C GLY A 413 29.08 9.39 11.95
N TYR A 414 28.65 10.59 12.35
CA TYR A 414 27.24 10.95 12.41
C TYR A 414 26.62 11.16 11.03
N VAL A 415 25.29 11.03 10.95
CA VAL A 415 24.53 11.34 9.74
C VAL A 415 24.49 12.86 9.54
N THR A 416 25.20 13.38 8.53
CA THR A 416 25.26 14.81 8.22
C THR A 416 24.33 15.21 7.07
N ALA A 417 24.11 16.51 6.86
CA ALA A 417 23.28 17.01 5.76
C ALA A 417 23.85 16.64 4.38
N GLU A 418 25.18 16.56 4.25
CA GLU A 418 25.86 16.15 3.03
C GLU A 418 25.53 14.69 2.67
N ILE A 419 25.62 13.80 3.66
CA ILE A 419 25.29 12.38 3.49
C ILE A 419 23.80 12.21 3.19
N MET A 420 22.93 12.95 3.88
CA MET A 420 21.49 12.96 3.58
C MET A 420 21.23 13.40 2.14
N LYS A 421 21.90 14.45 1.66
CA LYS A 421 21.76 14.94 0.29
C LYS A 421 22.26 13.94 -0.76
N GLU A 422 23.32 13.20 -0.45
CA GLU A 422 23.89 12.19 -1.36
C GLU A 422 23.06 10.90 -1.39
N ARG A 423 22.54 10.47 -0.25
CA ARG A 423 21.96 9.12 -0.08
C ARG A 423 20.44 9.08 0.01
N LEU A 424 19.76 10.20 0.31
CA LEU A 424 18.30 10.25 0.37
C LEU A 424 17.71 10.89 -0.90
N PRO A 425 16.45 10.58 -1.24
CA PRO A 425 15.76 11.28 -2.32
C PRO A 425 15.62 12.78 -2.02
N ALA A 426 15.78 13.61 -3.05
CA ALA A 426 15.54 15.05 -2.93
C ALA A 426 14.07 15.34 -2.53
N SER A 427 13.87 16.48 -1.88
CA SER A 427 12.52 16.93 -1.48
C SER A 427 11.62 17.10 -2.70
N GLY A 428 10.33 16.81 -2.51
CA GLY A 428 9.34 16.86 -3.58
C GLY A 428 7.97 16.35 -3.11
N PRO A 429 6.92 16.56 -3.92
CA PRO A 429 5.54 16.20 -3.55
C PRO A 429 5.35 14.68 -3.39
N ASP A 430 6.11 13.89 -4.15
CA ASP A 430 6.05 12.42 -4.12
C ASP A 430 7.16 11.80 -3.23
N THR A 431 7.81 12.60 -2.37
CA THR A 431 8.88 12.14 -1.48
C THR A 431 8.47 12.29 -0.02
N LYS A 432 8.66 11.24 0.78
CA LYS A 432 8.58 11.30 2.25
C LYS A 432 9.89 10.89 2.88
N VAL A 433 10.17 11.40 4.07
CA VAL A 433 11.29 10.98 4.91
C VAL A 433 10.76 10.46 6.23
N MET A 434 11.32 9.35 6.71
CA MET A 434 10.92 8.70 7.94
C MET A 434 12.11 8.62 8.89
N LEU A 435 11.89 9.02 10.14
CA LEU A 435 12.93 9.11 11.16
C LEU A 435 12.55 8.28 12.38
N CYS A 436 13.48 7.46 12.87
CA CYS A 436 13.35 6.80 14.16
C CYS A 436 14.73 6.49 14.75
N GLY A 437 14.94 6.80 16.02
CA GLY A 437 16.22 6.59 16.69
C GLY A 437 16.36 7.45 17.95
N PRO A 438 17.57 7.55 18.51
CA PRO A 438 17.80 8.36 19.69
C PRO A 438 17.40 9.83 19.48
N PRO A 439 16.85 10.53 20.51
CA PRO A 439 16.32 11.90 20.37
C PRO A 439 17.32 12.89 19.75
N GLY A 440 18.61 12.80 20.13
CA GLY A 440 19.66 13.65 19.58
C GLY A 440 19.83 13.47 18.06
N MET A 441 19.84 12.23 17.58
CA MET A 441 19.93 11.90 16.15
C MET A 441 18.70 12.40 15.39
N VAL A 442 17.51 12.16 15.92
CA VAL A 442 16.24 12.55 15.32
C VAL A 442 16.12 14.08 15.21
N ASN A 443 16.51 14.81 16.25
CA ASN A 443 16.47 16.28 16.26
C ASN A 443 17.51 16.90 15.30
N ALA A 444 18.73 16.34 15.25
CA ALA A 444 19.74 16.77 14.27
C ALA A 444 19.28 16.51 12.83
N SER A 445 18.70 15.32 12.59
CA SER A 445 18.20 14.92 11.27
C SER A 445 17.06 15.81 10.79
N LYS A 446 16.10 16.13 11.68
CA LYS A 446 15.01 17.09 11.37
C LYS A 446 15.57 18.44 10.89
N LYS A 447 16.52 19.01 11.63
CA LYS A 447 17.15 20.31 11.27
C LYS A 447 17.87 20.24 9.92
N ALA A 448 18.64 19.17 9.69
CA ALA A 448 19.36 18.96 8.44
C ALA A 448 18.40 18.82 7.25
N LEU A 449 17.34 18.00 7.36
CA LEU A 449 16.36 17.82 6.30
C LEU A 449 15.62 19.13 5.97
N VAL A 450 15.28 19.94 6.96
CA VAL A 450 14.68 21.26 6.71
C VAL A 450 15.63 22.16 5.91
N SER A 451 16.93 22.15 6.22
CA SER A 451 17.93 22.87 5.44
C SER A 451 18.08 22.36 3.99
N LEU A 452 17.72 21.10 3.75
CA LEU A 452 17.69 20.47 2.43
C LEU A 452 16.36 20.69 1.67
N GLY A 453 15.47 21.53 2.19
CA GLY A 453 14.23 21.92 1.54
C GLY A 453 13.05 21.00 1.79
N PHE A 454 13.10 20.17 2.85
CA PHE A 454 11.93 19.45 3.33
C PHE A 454 11.07 20.33 4.23
N GLN A 455 9.75 20.11 4.21
CA GLN A 455 8.84 20.79 5.11
C GLN A 455 9.09 20.36 6.57
N ALA A 456 9.24 21.35 7.45
CA ALA A 456 9.39 21.10 8.88
C ALA A 456 8.18 20.31 9.42
N PRO A 457 8.41 19.20 10.16
CA PRO A 457 7.32 18.45 10.74
C PRO A 457 6.66 19.23 11.88
N GLY A 458 5.38 18.94 12.13
CA GLY A 458 4.72 19.41 13.34
C GLY A 458 5.30 18.74 14.59
N ALA A 459 4.88 19.21 15.76
CA ALA A 459 5.28 18.59 17.02
C ALA A 459 4.71 17.17 17.17
N VAL A 460 3.52 16.94 16.61
CA VAL A 460 2.91 15.60 16.41
C VAL A 460 3.12 15.16 14.97
N ALA A 461 3.65 13.96 14.79
CA ALA A 461 3.76 13.38 13.47
C ALA A 461 2.38 13.11 12.86
N LYS A 462 2.13 13.68 11.68
CA LYS A 462 0.92 13.47 10.88
C LYS A 462 1.27 12.78 9.58
N MET A 463 0.33 12.00 9.05
CA MET A 463 0.49 11.35 7.73
C MET A 463 0.74 12.33 6.58
N SER A 464 0.22 13.56 6.70
CA SER A 464 0.46 14.63 5.75
C SER A 464 1.90 15.10 5.72
N ASP A 465 2.66 14.90 6.80
CA ASP A 465 3.99 15.48 6.94
C ASP A 465 4.96 14.85 5.94
N GLN A 466 5.84 15.69 5.41
CA GLN A 466 6.90 15.23 4.52
C GLN A 466 7.99 14.49 5.31
N ILE A 467 8.24 14.93 6.54
CA ILE A 467 9.11 14.26 7.51
C ILE A 467 8.22 13.62 8.57
N PHE A 468 8.19 12.29 8.65
CA PHE A 468 7.46 11.55 9.67
C PHE A 468 8.42 11.03 10.73
N CYS A 469 8.22 11.39 11.99
CA CYS A 469 8.98 10.84 13.12
C CYS A 469 8.13 9.77 13.82
N PHE A 470 8.68 8.56 13.96
CA PHE A 470 8.01 7.46 14.65
C PHE A 470 8.03 7.59 16.16
#